data_AF-A0AAD6J3Q0-F1
#
_entry.id   AF-A0AAD6J3Q0-F1
#
_cell.length_a   1.000
_cell.length_b   1.000
_cell.length_c   1.000
_cell.angle_alpha   90.00
_cell.angle_beta   90.00
_cell.angle_gamma   90.00
#
_symmetry.space_group_name_H-M   'P 1'
#
loop_
_entity.id
_entity.type
_entity.pdbx_description
1 polymer ?
#
loop_
_entity_poly.entity_id
_entity_poly.type
_entity_poly.pdbx_seq_one_letter_code
_entity_poly.pdbx_strand_id
1 'polypeptide(L)' 'MEYVVDEQKAGTIKLNHQTVNIILRCNKFKKLKPICKLGLTLAIHQARLDFTLRYKGWTLENWKQVIWSDEISIVLG' A
#
# COMPACT_ATOMS: atom_id res chain seq x y z
N MET A 1 -7.71 -0.16 12.37
CA MET A 1 -6.23 -0.10 12.52
C MET A 1 -5.81 1.10 11.70
N GLU A 2 -5.57 2.22 12.37
CA GLU A 2 -5.46 3.55 11.73
C GLU A 2 -3.98 3.87 11.53
N TYR A 3 -3.62 4.27 10.31
CA TYR A 3 -2.24 4.50 9.90
C TYR A 3 -1.92 5.98 9.98
N VAL A 4 -0.84 6.33 10.68
CA VAL A 4 -0.31 7.70 10.70
C VAL A 4 0.73 7.82 9.59
N VAL A 5 0.40 8.58 8.55
CA VAL A 5 1.36 9.12 7.59
C VAL A 5 1.86 10.43 8.20
N ASP A 6 3.17 10.63 8.31
CA ASP A 6 3.78 11.82 8.90
C ASP A 6 3.46 13.07 8.04
N GLU A 7 2.28 13.65 8.22
CA GLU A 7 1.94 14.98 7.75
C GLU A 7 2.26 15.98 8.87
N GLN A 8 3.52 16.41 8.91
CA GLN A 8 3.98 17.53 9.74
C GLN A 8 3.38 18.85 9.22
N LYS A 9 2.09 19.07 9.45
CA LYS A 9 1.43 20.39 9.37
C LYS A 9 0.41 20.54 10.50
N ALA A 10 0.84 20.33 11.73
CA ALA A 10 0.16 20.86 12.91
C ALA A 10 1.05 21.94 13.51
N GLY A 11 0.45 23.08 13.89
CA GLY A 11 1.14 24.26 14.39
C GLY A 11 2.22 23.95 15.42
N THR A 12 3.27 24.77 15.44
CA THR A 12 4.54 24.50 16.15
C THR A 12 4.35 24.43 17.68
N ILE A 13 3.91 23.29 18.19
CA ILE A 13 3.93 22.97 19.62
C ILE A 13 5.35 22.51 19.95
N LYS A 14 6.08 23.28 20.75
CA LYS A 14 7.42 22.89 21.24
C LYS A 14 7.27 21.79 22.30
N LEU A 15 7.27 20.53 21.87
CA LEU A 15 7.28 19.37 22.77
C LEU A 15 8.66 18.73 22.84
N ASN A 16 9.00 18.20 24.02
CA ASN A 16 10.18 17.36 24.18
C ASN A 16 9.97 16.02 23.45
N HIS A 17 10.98 15.58 22.71
CA HIS A 17 11.01 14.30 21.99
C HIS A 17 10.64 13.10 22.89
N GLN A 18 11.01 13.14 24.17
CA GLN A 18 10.64 12.10 25.13
C GLN A 18 9.13 12.01 25.35
N THR A 19 8.47 13.16 25.48
CA THR A 19 7.02 13.27 25.65
C THR A 19 6.30 12.69 24.44
N VAL A 20 6.77 12.99 23.23
CA VAL A 20 6.22 12.42 21.97
C VAL A 20 6.35 10.89 21.97
N ASN A 21 7.51 10.34 22.35
CA ASN A 21 7.71 8.90 22.39
C ASN A 21 6.84 8.18 23.42
N ILE A 22 6.60 8.79 24.59
CA ILE A 22 5.69 8.24 25.60
C ILE A 22 4.27 8.18 25.04
N ILE A 23 3.78 9.27 24.45
CA ILE A 23 2.44 9.34 23.85
C ILE A 23 2.28 8.29 22.75
N LEU A 24 3.25 8.17 21.84
CA LEU A 24 3.22 7.17 20.77
C LEU A 24 3.18 5.73 21.31
N ARG A 25 3.96 5.43 22.36
CA ARG A 25 3.97 4.11 23.01
C ARG A 25 2.67 3.80 23.74
N CYS A 26 2.11 4.76 24.48
CA CYS A 26 0.82 4.62 25.16
C CYS A 26 -0.30 4.32 24.14
N ASN A 27 -0.26 4.95 22.97
CA ASN A 27 -1.21 4.73 21.88
C ASN A 27 -0.87 3.54 20.98
N LYS A 28 0.15 2.73 21.34
CA LYS A 28 0.56 1.50 20.62
C LYS A 28 0.98 1.73 19.16
N PHE A 29 1.40 2.94 18.80
CA PHE A 29 1.95 3.21 17.48
C PHE A 29 3.34 2.58 17.32
N LYS A 30 3.62 2.06 16.11
CA LYS A 30 4.90 1.45 15.74
C LYS A 30 5.50 2.21 14.57
N LYS A 31 6.80 2.45 14.62
CA LYS A 31 7.54 2.99 13.47
C LYS A 31 7.55 1.95 12.35
N LEU A 32 7.00 2.30 11.20
CA LEU A 32 7.01 1.45 10.00
C LEU A 32 7.95 2.05 8.96
N LYS A 33 8.58 1.19 8.16
CA LYS A 33 9.25 1.65 6.95
C LYS A 33 8.18 2.17 5.99
N PRO A 34 8.41 3.30 5.29
CA PRO A 34 7.49 3.75 4.26
C PRO A 34 7.35 2.63 3.23
N ILE A 35 6.11 2.20 3.00
CA ILE A 35 5.82 1.17 2.00
C ILE A 35 5.83 1.89 0.66
N CYS A 36 6.78 1.55 -0.21
CA CYS A 36 6.78 2.03 -1.59
C CYS A 36 5.74 1.23 -2.37
N LYS A 37 4.46 1.57 -2.18
CA LYS A 37 3.43 1.17 -3.13
C LYS A 37 3.59 2.07 -4.34
N LEU A 38 3.65 1.48 -5.54
CA LEU A 38 3.54 2.25 -6.77
C LEU A 38 2.27 3.11 -6.67
N GLY A 39 2.37 4.41 -6.96
CA GLY A 39 1.24 5.32 -6.89
C GLY A 39 0.21 4.94 -7.95
N LEU A 40 -0.84 4.22 -7.55
CA LEU A 40 -1.93 3.91 -8.46
C LEU A 40 -2.73 5.18 -8.71
N THR A 41 -2.92 5.53 -9.99
CA THR A 41 -3.88 6.56 -10.37
C THR A 41 -5.31 6.03 -10.20
N LEU A 42 -6.28 6.95 -10.10
CA LEU A 42 -7.70 6.59 -10.00
C LEU A 42 -8.17 5.69 -11.16
N ALA A 43 -7.64 5.92 -12.36
CA ALA A 43 -7.93 5.10 -13.53
C ALA A 43 -7.47 3.64 -13.36
N ILE A 44 -6.28 3.41 -12.79
CA ILE A 44 -5.78 2.06 -12.53
C ILE A 44 -6.61 1.38 -11.45
N HIS A 45 -7.05 2.13 -10.43
CA HIS A 45 -7.97 1.61 -9.42
C HIS A 45 -9.27 1.10 -10.04
N GLN A 46 -9.89 1.89 -10.93
CA GLN A 46 -11.12 1.51 -11.61
C GLN A 46 -10.90 0.29 -12.51
N ALA A 47 -9.85 0.28 -13.33
CA ALA A 47 -9.54 -0.84 -14.22
C ALA A 47 -9.34 -2.15 -13.46
N ARG A 48 -8.65 -2.10 -12.30
CA ARG A 48 -8.48 -3.26 -11.42
C ARG A 48 -9.82 -3.72 -10.84
N LEU A 49 -10.66 -2.79 -10.38
CA LEU A 49 -11.98 -3.12 -9.85
C LEU A 49 -12.85 -3.81 -10.91
N ASP A 50 -12.91 -3.24 -12.11
CA ASP A 50 -13.69 -3.78 -13.23
C ASP A 50 -13.21 -5.18 -13.62
N PHE A 51 -11.89 -5.40 -13.65
CA PHE A 51 -11.31 -6.72 -13.88
C PHE A 51 -11.77 -7.72 -12.80
N THR A 52 -11.67 -7.35 -11.53
CA THR A 52 -12.08 -8.26 -10.43
C THR A 52 -13.56 -8.58 -10.46
N LEU A 53 -14.42 -7.61 -10.79
CA LEU A 53 -15.85 -7.82 -10.90
C LEU A 53 -16.20 -8.74 -12.08
N ARG A 54 -15.53 -8.54 -13.23
CA ARG A 54 -15.73 -9.34 -14.44
C ARG A 54 -15.42 -10.83 -14.21
N TYR A 55 -14.37 -11.13 -13.47
CA TYR A 55 -13.90 -12.51 -13.25
C TYR A 55 -14.23 -13.06 -11.86
N LYS A 56 -15.06 -12.37 -11.07
CA LYS A 56 -15.42 -12.75 -9.69
C LYS A 56 -16.00 -14.16 -9.57
N GLY A 57 -16.75 -14.60 -10.58
CA GLY A 57 -17.40 -15.91 -10.62
C GLY A 57 -16.55 -17.04 -11.23
N TRP A 58 -15.31 -16.77 -11.64
CA TRP A 58 -14.49 -17.78 -12.28
C TRP A 58 -14.02 -18.85 -11.29
N THR A 59 -14.10 -20.10 -11.74
CA THR A 59 -13.57 -21.26 -11.03
C THR A 59 -12.11 -21.51 -11.44
N LEU A 60 -11.44 -22.41 -10.71
CA LEU A 60 -10.05 -22.78 -11.01
C LEU A 60 -9.88 -23.30 -12.44
N GLU A 61 -10.86 -24.04 -12.97
CA GLU A 61 -10.80 -24.60 -14.33
C GLU A 61 -10.80 -23.50 -15.40
N ASN A 62 -11.51 -22.39 -15.17
CA ASN A 62 -11.49 -21.25 -16.08
C ASN A 62 -10.10 -20.59 -16.11
N TRP A 63 -9.46 -20.47 -14.95
CA TRP A 63 -8.12 -19.86 -14.85
C TRP A 63 -7.02 -20.70 -15.49
N LYS A 64 -7.15 -22.04 -15.50
CA LYS A 64 -6.20 -22.94 -16.17
C LYS A 64 -6.16 -22.76 -17.68
N GLN A 65 -7.24 -22.26 -18.28
CA GLN A 65 -7.32 -22.01 -19.71
C GLN A 65 -6.63 -20.70 -20.13
N VAL A 66 -6.23 -19.86 -19.16
CA VAL A 66 -5.56 -18.60 -19.45
C VAL A 66 -4.07 -18.83 -19.67
N ILE A 67 -3.59 -18.40 -20.83
CA ILE A 67 -2.17 -18.34 -21.13
C ILE A 67 -1.67 -16.94 -20.74
N TRP A 68 -0.76 -16.88 -19.78
CA TRP A 68 -0.14 -15.65 -19.31
C TRP A 68 1.20 -15.42 -20.00
N SER A 69 1.51 -14.17 -20.33
CA SER A 69 2.79 -13.75 -20.90
C SER A 69 3.19 -12.41 -20.31
N ASP A 70 4.47 -12.26 -19.98
CA ASP A 70 5.06 -10.99 -19.56
C ASP A 70 6.54 -10.98 -19.98
N GLU A 71 7.10 -9.78 -20.13
CA GLU A 71 8.51 -9.60 -20.45
C GLU A 71 9.29 -9.23 -19.19
N ILE A 72 10.50 -9.77 -19.05
CA ILE A 72 11.42 -9.39 -17.98
C ILE A 72 12.75 -8.94 -18.57
N SER A 73 13.29 -7.83 -18.06
CA SER A 73 14.63 -7.37 -18.42
C SER A 73 15.66 -8.25 -17.72
N ILE A 74 16.54 -8.89 -18.49
CA ILE A 74 17.69 -9.65 -17.98
C ILE A 74 18.92 -8.79 -18.18
N VAL A 75 19.56 -8.37 -17.08
CA VAL A 75 20.84 -7.67 -17.11
C VAL A 75 21.94 -8.72 -16.91
N LEU A 76 22.73 -8.95 -17.96
CA LEU A 76 23.95 -9.77 -17.87
C LEU A 76 25.07 -8.89 -17.34
N GLY A 77 25.66 -9.29 -16.22
CA GLY A 77 26.77 -8.59 -15.57
C GLY A 77 28.10 -8.78 -16.25
#